data_AF-A0A7S2YJA3-F1
#
_entry.id   AF-A0A7S2YJA3-F1
#
_cell.length_a   1.000
_cell.length_b   1.000
_cell.length_c   1.000
_cell.angle_alpha   90.00
_cell.angle_beta   90.00
_cell.angle_gamma   90.00
#
_symmetry.space_group_name_H-M   'P 1'
#
loop_
_entity.id
_entity.type
_entity.pdbx_description
1 polymer ?
#
loop_
_entity_poly.entity_id
_entity_poly.type
_entity_poly.pdbx_seq_one_letter_code
_entity_poly.pdbx_strand_id
1 'polypeptide(L)'
;QIMDSTWFRKERGDQGLAEVRVELVTPFEQYQQDRKRWRTLEEILRSRHEDRDGAPQYQPRPEPTRNDEEFTREYDALGRIGEGGSREFYSDNFRVFVDGIPLHKSTVRPKKGPLPCFVRRICRTFFDRRFALKVHLVPRHEINFYPICYRQNSDLGELATRLFKRRHRKPRVETLKQALQTIQNDSQNALPPQNLLYIAAFELPFDYRSTTSTVGPLILQKLLKLEALHNQWDLAMYIPHGVTQYLEQELNYREDPRVYLPGDSYTDQELQEKHKHEQRHDELTLQDFRQFYRAGFRQVDDSKVVKEYAAFYVYCTICDMSKDDLHILTESQALALPIATKDDDKQPDKLPPRPVESYASRCLESYFVDGRVFPEHSELVRRIQRSQTFPDFYTATEYKKAERELSDFLQRTRREIVGIVDQSKEEDRSQVISNSGAIHKCVDRDNLELITLLLDLLPQQEQKRAALNQLDDNYATPLMVAAGRAEFSHNATKMAEFQHLIECLLDLGADKNIVHVSSGMTALGYFRQAYQYTRRPELTSAENRIENLLRPDQGPTPADEAALIPKTYKSESDEDDQDEDF
;
A
#
# COMPACT_ATOMS: atom_id res chain seq x y z
N GLN A 1 -18.40 -19.07 22.99
CA GLN A 1 -17.47 -17.98 22.63
C GLN A 1 -16.21 -18.60 22.05
N ILE A 2 -15.78 -18.19 20.86
CA ILE A 2 -14.46 -18.57 20.35
C ILE A 2 -13.50 -17.59 21.02
N MET A 3 -12.65 -18.10 21.92
CA MET A 3 -11.60 -17.28 22.54
C MET A 3 -10.63 -16.84 21.46
N ASP A 4 -10.26 -15.56 21.50
CA ASP A 4 -9.21 -15.00 20.66
C ASP A 4 -7.87 -15.65 21.04
N SER A 5 -7.12 -16.14 20.05
CA SER A 5 -5.79 -16.75 20.22
C SER A 5 -4.82 -15.85 21.00
N THR A 6 -4.93 -14.53 20.86
CA THR A 6 -4.09 -13.57 21.59
C THR A 6 -4.44 -13.54 23.08
N TRP A 7 -5.73 -13.66 23.41
CA TRP A 7 -6.22 -13.73 24.78
C TRP A 7 -5.87 -15.08 25.44
N PHE A 8 -5.98 -16.18 24.68
CA PHE A 8 -5.56 -17.52 25.11
C PHE A 8 -4.06 -17.57 25.43
N ARG A 9 -3.22 -16.84 24.67
CA ARG A 9 -1.78 -16.73 24.94
C ARG A 9 -1.47 -15.84 26.14
N LYS A 10 -2.14 -14.68 26.25
CA LYS A 10 -2.01 -13.80 27.42
C LYS A 10 -2.39 -14.50 28.73
N GLU A 11 -3.43 -15.33 28.73
CA GLU A 11 -3.83 -16.13 29.91
C GLU A 11 -2.80 -17.20 30.31
N ARG A 12 -2.01 -17.72 29.36
CA ARG A 12 -1.00 -18.76 29.63
C ARG A 12 0.39 -18.22 30.01
N GLY A 13 0.56 -16.91 30.06
CA GLY A 13 1.85 -16.26 30.27
C GLY A 13 2.71 -16.31 29.01
N ASP A 14 3.37 -15.19 28.70
CA ASP A 14 4.10 -14.86 27.45
C ASP A 14 5.30 -15.77 27.07
N GLN A 15 5.34 -17.05 27.46
CA GLN A 15 6.48 -17.95 27.23
C GLN A 15 6.20 -19.15 26.31
N GLY A 16 4.95 -19.42 25.93
CA GLY A 16 4.64 -20.49 24.99
C GLY A 16 4.90 -20.08 23.54
N LEU A 17 5.82 -20.75 22.85
CA LEU A 17 5.91 -20.67 21.38
C LEU A 17 4.56 -21.10 20.77
N ALA A 18 4.09 -20.34 19.78
CA ALA A 18 2.86 -20.68 19.05
C ALA A 18 2.95 -22.08 18.43
N GLU A 19 1.87 -22.86 18.52
CA GLU A 19 1.78 -24.12 17.78
C GLU A 19 1.43 -23.81 16.33
N VAL A 20 2.42 -23.92 15.45
CA VAL A 20 2.23 -23.67 14.02
C VAL A 20 2.25 -24.99 13.25
N ARG A 21 1.19 -25.21 12.46
CA ARG A 21 1.08 -26.30 11.50
C ARG A 21 0.83 -25.72 10.11
N VAL A 22 1.62 -26.16 9.13
CA VAL A 22 1.47 -25.76 7.73
C VAL A 22 1.27 -27.02 6.92
N GLU A 23 0.31 -26.99 5.99
CA GLU A 23 0.06 -28.08 5.05
C GLU A 23 0.04 -27.55 3.62
N LEU A 24 0.63 -28.28 2.68
CA LEU A 24 0.53 -27.95 1.26
C LEU A 24 -0.82 -28.42 0.69
N VAL A 25 -1.52 -27.54 -0.01
CA VAL A 25 -2.74 -27.87 -0.75
C VAL A 25 -2.37 -28.64 -2.01
N THR A 26 -3.12 -29.69 -2.34
CA THR A 26 -2.79 -30.53 -3.50
C THR A 26 -2.92 -29.74 -4.82
N PRO A 27 -2.17 -30.10 -5.88
CA PRO A 27 -2.19 -29.35 -7.15
C PRO A 27 -3.58 -29.25 -7.77
N PHE A 28 -4.36 -30.32 -7.65
CA PHE A 28 -5.74 -30.34 -8.12
C PHE A 28 -6.66 -29.41 -7.32
N GLU A 29 -6.49 -29.34 -5.99
CA GLU A 29 -7.23 -28.40 -5.15
C GLU A 29 -6.82 -26.94 -5.47
N GLN A 30 -5.54 -26.67 -5.73
CA GLN A 30 -5.06 -25.35 -6.15
C GLN A 30 -5.72 -24.93 -7.47
N TYR A 31 -5.72 -25.82 -8.47
CA TYR A 31 -6.42 -25.59 -9.73
C TYR A 31 -7.91 -25.31 -9.54
N GLN A 32 -8.60 -26.06 -8.68
CA GLN A 32 -10.01 -25.79 -8.38
C GLN A 32 -10.25 -24.39 -7.78
N GLN A 33 -9.31 -23.90 -6.98
CA GLN A 33 -9.37 -22.54 -6.41
C GLN A 33 -9.13 -21.47 -7.49
N ASP A 34 -8.08 -21.62 -8.30
CA ASP A 34 -7.75 -20.68 -9.37
C ASP A 34 -8.85 -20.62 -10.42
N ARG A 35 -9.41 -21.78 -10.77
CA ARG A 35 -10.58 -21.88 -11.64
C ARG A 35 -11.77 -21.09 -11.10
N LYS A 36 -12.04 -21.17 -9.79
CA LYS A 36 -13.14 -20.40 -9.18
C LYS A 36 -12.89 -18.90 -9.30
N ARG A 37 -11.63 -18.47 -9.19
CA ARG A 37 -11.22 -17.07 -9.41
C ARG A 37 -11.42 -16.67 -10.86
N TRP A 38 -10.97 -17.48 -11.81
CA TRP A 38 -11.16 -17.24 -13.24
C TRP A 38 -12.62 -17.14 -13.63
N ARG A 39 -13.48 -18.04 -13.16
CA ARG A 39 -14.94 -17.94 -13.38
C ARG A 39 -15.52 -16.63 -12.84
N THR A 40 -15.06 -16.19 -11.66
CA THR A 40 -15.52 -14.92 -11.08
C THR A 40 -15.08 -13.73 -11.93
N LEU A 41 -13.83 -13.74 -12.42
CA LEU A 41 -13.30 -12.74 -13.35
C LEU A 41 -14.04 -12.76 -14.69
N GLU A 42 -14.27 -13.94 -15.26
CA GLU A 42 -15.05 -14.14 -16.49
C GLU A 42 -16.48 -13.63 -16.34
N GLU A 43 -17.16 -13.89 -15.22
CA GLU A 43 -18.50 -13.35 -14.94
C GLU A 43 -18.47 -11.82 -14.85
N ILE A 44 -17.46 -11.24 -14.20
CA ILE A 44 -17.29 -9.78 -14.13
C ILE A 44 -17.07 -9.20 -15.53
N LEU A 45 -16.19 -9.81 -16.33
CA LEU A 45 -15.91 -9.37 -17.69
C LEU A 45 -17.12 -9.54 -18.60
N ARG A 46 -17.84 -10.67 -18.50
CA ARG A 46 -19.07 -10.93 -19.25
C ARG A 46 -20.15 -9.92 -18.91
N SER A 47 -20.35 -9.61 -17.62
CA SER A 47 -21.31 -8.58 -17.20
C SER A 47 -20.97 -7.17 -17.73
N ARG A 48 -19.69 -6.90 -18.03
CA ARG A 48 -19.25 -5.65 -18.68
C ARG A 48 -19.41 -5.66 -20.20
N HIS A 49 -19.46 -6.83 -20.81
CA HIS A 49 -19.55 -7.02 -22.26
C HIS A 49 -20.98 -7.25 -22.76
N GLU A 50 -21.89 -7.78 -21.94
CA GLU A 50 -23.31 -7.95 -22.29
C GLU A 50 -24.03 -6.61 -22.55
N ASP A 51 -23.46 -5.48 -22.12
CA ASP A 51 -23.94 -4.13 -22.45
C ASP A 51 -23.44 -3.62 -23.83
N ARG A 52 -22.61 -4.39 -24.56
CA ARG A 52 -22.15 -4.04 -25.91
C ARG A 52 -22.72 -5.01 -26.94
N ASP A 53 -23.76 -4.57 -27.65
CA ASP A 53 -24.31 -5.26 -28.82
C ASP A 53 -23.18 -5.60 -29.82
N GLY A 54 -22.97 -6.90 -30.05
CA GLY A 54 -22.01 -7.41 -31.04
C GLY A 54 -20.71 -8.03 -30.50
N ALA A 55 -20.54 -8.17 -29.18
CA ALA A 55 -19.39 -8.89 -28.65
C ALA A 55 -19.43 -10.40 -29.01
N PRO A 56 -18.30 -11.02 -29.40
CA PRO A 56 -18.25 -12.44 -29.74
C PRO A 56 -18.66 -13.33 -28.55
N GLN A 57 -19.43 -14.39 -28.83
CA GLN A 57 -19.85 -15.37 -27.81
C GLN A 57 -18.62 -16.03 -27.18
N TYR A 58 -18.39 -15.75 -25.90
CA TYR A 58 -17.34 -16.39 -25.12
C TYR A 58 -17.72 -17.86 -24.83
N GLN A 59 -16.98 -18.80 -25.41
CA GLN A 59 -17.11 -20.22 -25.07
C GLN A 59 -16.18 -20.55 -23.88
N PRO A 60 -16.73 -21.06 -22.76
CA PRO A 60 -15.91 -21.45 -21.63
C PRO A 60 -14.98 -22.61 -22.02
N ARG A 61 -13.71 -22.56 -21.61
CA ARG A 61 -12.79 -23.69 -21.78
C ARG A 61 -13.31 -24.93 -21.03
N PRO A 62 -13.14 -26.14 -21.59
CA PRO A 62 -13.47 -27.40 -20.90
C PRO A 62 -12.65 -27.58 -19.63
N GLU A 63 -13.16 -28.39 -18.69
CA GLU A 63 -12.45 -28.68 -17.44
C GLU A 63 -11.22 -29.55 -17.73
N PRO A 64 -9.99 -29.11 -17.40
CA PRO A 64 -8.82 -29.95 -17.41
C PRO A 64 -9.00 -31.09 -16.42
N THR A 65 -8.62 -32.29 -16.84
CA THR A 65 -8.53 -33.44 -15.94
C THR A 65 -7.15 -33.50 -15.29
N ARG A 66 -6.96 -34.35 -14.27
CA ARG A 66 -5.62 -34.58 -13.68
C ARG A 66 -4.58 -35.07 -14.69
N ASN A 67 -5.01 -35.59 -15.82
CA ASN A 67 -4.16 -36.12 -16.89
C ASN A 67 -3.99 -35.13 -18.04
N ASP A 68 -4.55 -33.92 -17.94
CA ASP A 68 -4.41 -32.89 -18.96
C ASP A 68 -2.95 -32.39 -18.97
N GLU A 69 -2.31 -32.43 -20.13
CA GLU A 69 -0.92 -32.00 -20.31
C GLU A 69 -0.74 -30.50 -20.01
N GLU A 70 -1.74 -29.67 -20.28
CA GLU A 70 -1.69 -28.22 -19.97
C GLU A 70 -1.74 -28.03 -18.45
N PHE A 71 -2.66 -28.71 -17.75
CA PHE A 71 -2.71 -28.71 -16.28
C PHE A 71 -1.41 -29.21 -15.67
N THR A 72 -0.87 -30.33 -16.16
CA THR A 72 0.36 -30.95 -15.62
C THR A 72 1.58 -30.07 -15.86
N ARG A 73 1.58 -29.28 -16.94
CA ARG A 73 2.66 -28.34 -17.28
C ARG A 73 2.61 -27.08 -16.42
N GLU A 74 1.42 -26.59 -16.09
CA GLU A 74 1.24 -25.36 -15.31
C GLU A 74 1.19 -25.60 -13.80
N TYR A 75 0.82 -26.82 -13.37
CA TYR A 75 0.67 -27.24 -11.99
C TYR A 75 1.38 -28.57 -11.75
N ASP A 76 2.47 -28.55 -10.99
CA ASP A 76 3.16 -29.77 -10.54
C ASP A 76 2.83 -30.10 -9.08
N ALA A 77 3.44 -31.17 -8.55
CA ALA A 77 3.27 -31.61 -7.16
C ALA A 77 3.58 -30.53 -6.11
N LEU A 78 4.29 -29.47 -6.48
CA LEU A 78 4.73 -28.40 -5.61
C LEU A 78 3.86 -27.15 -5.78
N GLY A 79 3.38 -26.89 -7.00
CA GLY A 79 2.36 -25.90 -7.24
C GLY A 79 2.49 -25.30 -8.62
N ARG A 80 2.32 -23.98 -8.72
CA ARG A 80 2.34 -23.29 -10.00
C ARG A 80 3.76 -23.16 -10.53
N ILE A 81 3.97 -23.55 -11.78
CA ILE A 81 5.23 -23.32 -12.50
C ILE A 81 5.11 -21.98 -13.23
N GLY A 82 5.90 -21.00 -12.80
CA GLY A 82 6.03 -19.69 -13.45
C GLY A 82 6.97 -19.73 -14.66
N GLU A 83 7.11 -18.57 -15.32
CA GLU A 83 8.01 -18.45 -16.45
C GLU A 83 9.47 -18.74 -16.07
N GLY A 84 10.17 -19.47 -16.94
CA GLY A 84 11.58 -19.79 -16.74
C GLY A 84 11.87 -20.76 -15.59
N GLY A 85 10.95 -21.69 -15.30
CA GLY A 85 11.19 -22.80 -14.37
C GLY A 85 11.12 -22.43 -12.89
N SER A 86 10.77 -21.18 -12.57
CA SER A 86 10.55 -20.78 -11.17
C SER A 86 9.23 -21.36 -10.65
N ARG A 87 9.24 -21.90 -9.43
CA ARG A 87 7.99 -22.34 -8.77
C ARG A 87 7.48 -21.25 -7.85
N GLU A 88 6.20 -20.94 -7.95
CA GLU A 88 5.56 -19.91 -7.15
C GLU A 88 4.54 -20.50 -6.19
N PHE A 89 4.64 -20.09 -4.94
CA PHE A 89 3.70 -20.47 -3.90
C PHE A 89 3.09 -19.23 -3.28
N TYR A 90 1.77 -19.17 -3.29
CA TYR A 90 0.94 -18.14 -2.68
C TYR A 90 0.33 -18.65 -1.37
N SER A 91 -0.24 -17.76 -0.57
CA SER A 91 -0.86 -18.11 0.70
C SER A 91 -2.00 -19.13 0.56
N ASP A 92 -2.68 -19.17 -0.60
CA ASP A 92 -3.74 -20.14 -0.87
C ASP A 92 -3.22 -21.56 -1.16
N ASN A 93 -1.94 -21.69 -1.48
CA ASN A 93 -1.27 -22.99 -1.64
C ASN A 93 -1.04 -23.68 -0.29
N PHE A 94 -1.26 -22.98 0.83
CA PHE A 94 -0.99 -23.50 2.17
C PHE A 94 -2.21 -23.43 3.09
N ARG A 95 -2.41 -24.48 3.89
CA ARG A 95 -3.28 -24.42 5.07
C ARG A 95 -2.42 -24.15 6.28
N VAL A 96 -2.39 -22.89 6.70
CA VAL A 96 -1.69 -22.47 7.93
C VAL A 96 -2.65 -22.51 9.10
N PHE A 97 -2.25 -23.20 10.17
CA PHE A 97 -2.92 -23.25 11.45
C PHE A 97 -1.99 -22.68 12.52
N VAL A 98 -2.55 -21.82 13.35
CA VAL A 98 -1.86 -21.21 14.49
C VAL A 98 -2.71 -21.52 15.72
N ASP A 99 -2.15 -22.29 16.65
CA ASP A 99 -2.84 -22.85 17.83
C ASP A 99 -4.13 -23.60 17.45
N GLY A 100 -4.07 -24.38 16.36
CA GLY A 100 -5.21 -25.12 15.82
C GLY A 100 -6.23 -24.25 15.05
N ILE A 101 -6.05 -22.93 14.99
CA ILE A 101 -6.95 -22.02 14.28
C ILE A 101 -6.44 -21.81 12.84
N PRO A 102 -7.23 -22.13 11.81
CA PRO A 102 -6.84 -21.89 10.42
C PRO A 102 -6.74 -20.38 10.14
N LEU A 103 -5.53 -19.91 9.84
CA LEU A 103 -5.21 -18.51 9.60
C LEU A 103 -6.02 -17.94 8.42
N HIS A 104 -6.25 -18.74 7.38
CA HIS A 104 -7.07 -18.37 6.21
C HIS A 104 -8.56 -18.18 6.52
N LYS A 105 -9.07 -18.72 7.65
CA LYS A 105 -10.45 -18.50 8.12
C LYS A 105 -10.54 -17.47 9.24
N SER A 106 -9.40 -16.99 9.74
CA SER A 106 -9.34 -15.99 10.81
C SER A 106 -9.77 -14.60 10.39
N THR A 107 -10.17 -14.40 9.12
CA THR A 107 -10.84 -13.16 8.70
C THR A 107 -12.02 -12.92 9.63
N VAL A 108 -11.84 -11.93 10.51
CA VAL A 108 -12.90 -11.42 11.38
C VAL A 108 -13.98 -10.98 10.43
N ARG A 109 -14.96 -11.85 10.18
CA ARG A 109 -16.17 -11.44 9.47
C ARG A 109 -16.72 -10.32 10.34
N PRO A 110 -16.87 -9.09 9.81
CA PRO A 110 -17.52 -8.04 10.58
C PRO A 110 -18.80 -8.66 11.13
N LYS A 111 -18.96 -8.62 12.46
CA LYS A 111 -20.09 -9.26 13.16
C LYS A 111 -21.35 -8.93 12.37
N LYS A 112 -22.21 -9.93 12.13
CA LYS A 112 -23.43 -9.82 11.29
C LYS A 112 -24.37 -8.71 11.82
N GLY A 113 -24.04 -7.46 11.60
CA GLY A 113 -24.92 -6.32 11.68
C GLY A 113 -25.65 -6.15 10.35
N PRO A 114 -26.73 -5.35 10.33
CA PRO A 114 -27.48 -5.02 9.12
C PRO A 114 -26.68 -4.04 8.25
N LEU A 115 -25.49 -4.43 7.82
CA LEU A 115 -24.74 -3.67 6.83
C LEU A 115 -25.42 -3.85 5.46
N PRO A 116 -25.75 -2.77 4.74
CA PRO A 116 -26.18 -2.84 3.35
C PRO A 116 -25.19 -3.66 2.52
N CYS A 117 -25.69 -4.41 1.55
CA CYS A 117 -24.90 -5.34 0.72
C CYS A 117 -23.67 -4.67 0.06
N PHE A 118 -23.77 -3.38 -0.24
CA PHE A 118 -22.69 -2.57 -0.84
C PHE A 118 -21.56 -2.25 0.15
N VAL A 119 -21.87 -1.83 1.38
CA VAL A 119 -20.87 -1.60 2.44
C VAL A 119 -20.12 -2.88 2.78
N ARG A 120 -20.82 -4.04 2.79
CA ARG A 120 -20.16 -5.34 2.93
C ARG A 120 -19.18 -5.67 1.80
N ARG A 121 -19.40 -5.12 0.61
CA ARG A 121 -18.54 -5.35 -0.57
C ARG A 121 -17.28 -4.48 -0.48
N ILE A 122 -17.42 -3.20 -0.11
CA ILE A 122 -16.31 -2.27 0.15
C ILE A 122 -15.44 -2.74 1.33
N CYS A 123 -16.08 -3.09 2.46
CA CYS A 123 -15.35 -3.63 3.60
C CYS A 123 -14.65 -4.96 3.24
N ARG A 124 -15.15 -5.76 2.30
CA ARG A 124 -14.45 -6.98 1.89
C ARG A 124 -13.12 -6.71 1.19
N THR A 125 -13.04 -5.63 0.40
CA THR A 125 -11.82 -5.22 -0.31
C THR A 125 -10.81 -4.56 0.63
N PHE A 126 -11.25 -3.76 1.61
CA PHE A 126 -10.36 -3.13 2.61
C PHE A 126 -9.95 -4.06 3.76
N PHE A 127 -10.84 -4.99 4.17
CA PHE A 127 -10.57 -5.96 5.24
C PHE A 127 -10.09 -7.32 4.72
N ASP A 128 -9.66 -7.42 3.46
CA ASP A 128 -8.85 -8.54 2.99
C ASP A 128 -7.41 -8.45 3.56
N ARG A 129 -7.34 -8.34 4.89
CA ARG A 129 -6.19 -8.50 5.79
C ARG A 129 -5.76 -9.96 5.80
N ARG A 130 -5.57 -10.53 4.62
CA ARG A 130 -5.21 -11.94 4.46
C ARG A 130 -3.74 -12.07 4.77
N PHE A 131 -3.41 -13.16 5.44
CA PHE A 131 -2.09 -13.73 5.36
C PHE A 131 -1.65 -13.81 3.89
N ALA A 132 -0.55 -13.14 3.56
CA ALA A 132 0.05 -13.19 2.23
C ALA A 132 1.43 -13.81 2.38
N LEU A 133 1.68 -14.88 1.64
CA LEU A 133 2.99 -15.51 1.59
C LEU A 133 3.26 -15.76 0.12
N LYS A 134 4.34 -15.19 -0.40
CA LYS A 134 4.83 -15.40 -1.76
C LYS A 134 6.25 -15.95 -1.69
N VAL A 135 6.41 -17.18 -2.13
CA VAL A 135 7.71 -17.88 -2.16
C VAL A 135 8.03 -18.27 -3.59
N HIS A 136 9.28 -18.08 -3.98
CA HIS A 136 9.83 -18.47 -5.26
C HIS A 136 10.93 -19.52 -5.05
N LEU A 137 10.85 -20.64 -5.75
CA LEU A 137 11.98 -21.55 -5.89
C LEU A 137 12.73 -21.22 -7.18
N VAL A 138 13.94 -20.71 -7.05
CA VAL A 138 14.79 -20.24 -8.16
C VAL A 138 15.91 -21.26 -8.43
N PRO A 139 15.96 -21.87 -9.62
CA PRO A 139 16.99 -22.86 -9.94
C PRO A 139 18.37 -22.19 -10.13
N ARG A 140 19.36 -22.54 -9.30
CA ARG A 140 20.71 -21.95 -9.41
C ARG A 140 21.50 -22.54 -10.56
N HIS A 141 21.19 -23.75 -11.00
CA HIS A 141 21.94 -24.44 -12.05
C HIS A 141 21.46 -24.09 -13.47
N GLU A 142 20.31 -23.43 -13.63
CA GLU A 142 19.78 -23.02 -14.93
C GLU A 142 20.46 -21.78 -15.52
N ILE A 143 20.71 -21.76 -16.84
CA ILE A 143 21.33 -20.65 -17.59
C ILE A 143 20.79 -19.27 -17.19
N ASN A 144 19.51 -19.21 -16.80
CA ASN A 144 18.78 -17.99 -16.48
C ASN A 144 18.77 -17.57 -15.00
N PHE A 145 19.58 -18.14 -14.10
CA PHE A 145 19.57 -17.81 -12.66
C PHE A 145 19.53 -16.31 -12.34
N TYR A 146 20.47 -15.51 -12.88
CA TYR A 146 20.51 -14.06 -12.62
C TYR A 146 19.33 -13.33 -13.28
N PRO A 147 19.01 -13.55 -14.57
CA PRO A 147 17.78 -13.01 -15.16
C PRO A 147 16.51 -13.35 -14.39
N ILE A 148 16.40 -14.53 -13.78
CA ILE A 148 15.26 -14.89 -12.93
C ILE A 148 15.29 -14.07 -11.65
N CYS A 149 16.44 -13.96 -10.97
CA CYS A 149 16.57 -13.13 -9.76
C CYS A 149 16.17 -11.68 -10.02
N TYR A 150 16.72 -11.04 -11.06
CA TYR A 150 16.41 -9.66 -11.44
C TYR A 150 14.94 -9.47 -11.84
N ARG A 151 14.33 -10.45 -12.53
CA ARG A 151 12.89 -10.39 -12.86
C ARG A 151 12.00 -10.44 -11.62
N GLN A 152 12.43 -11.15 -10.57
CA GLN A 152 11.67 -11.25 -9.34
C GLN A 152 11.86 -10.02 -8.45
N ASN A 153 13.11 -9.57 -8.28
CA ASN A 153 13.46 -8.42 -7.46
C ASN A 153 14.88 -7.92 -7.82
N SER A 154 15.05 -6.62 -8.06
CA SER A 154 16.35 -6.03 -8.42
C SER A 154 17.43 -6.25 -7.36
N ASP A 155 17.05 -6.10 -6.09
CA ASP A 155 17.90 -6.26 -4.92
C ASP A 155 18.32 -7.73 -4.76
N LEU A 156 17.40 -8.66 -5.06
CA LEU A 156 17.73 -10.09 -5.13
C LEU A 156 18.76 -10.35 -6.23
N GLY A 157 18.64 -9.73 -7.40
CA GLY A 157 19.59 -9.85 -8.50
C GLY A 157 20.98 -9.32 -8.14
N GLU A 158 21.05 -8.18 -7.46
CA GLU A 158 22.30 -7.61 -6.96
C GLU A 158 22.93 -8.51 -5.89
N LEU A 159 22.15 -8.91 -4.90
CA LEU A 159 22.59 -9.79 -3.82
C LEU A 159 23.06 -11.14 -4.37
N ALA A 160 22.36 -11.73 -5.33
CA ALA A 160 22.79 -12.95 -6.02
C ALA A 160 24.13 -12.75 -6.77
N THR A 161 24.34 -11.60 -7.40
CA THR A 161 25.62 -11.27 -8.08
C THR A 161 26.78 -11.17 -7.10
N ARG A 162 26.54 -10.70 -5.87
CA ARG A 162 27.56 -10.63 -4.82
C ARG A 162 27.82 -11.98 -4.15
N LEU A 163 26.77 -12.77 -3.90
CA LEU A 163 26.88 -14.07 -3.25
C LEU A 163 27.42 -15.17 -4.19
N PHE A 164 27.20 -15.08 -5.49
CA PHE A 164 27.55 -16.14 -6.46
C PHE A 164 28.37 -15.60 -7.64
N LYS A 165 29.31 -16.41 -8.16
CA LYS A 165 30.08 -16.07 -9.38
C LYS A 165 29.21 -16.22 -10.63
N ARG A 166 29.12 -15.19 -11.50
CA ARG A 166 28.29 -15.22 -12.73
C ARG A 166 28.49 -16.47 -13.62
N ARG A 167 29.75 -16.84 -13.89
CA ARG A 167 30.10 -17.91 -14.84
C ARG A 167 29.89 -19.34 -14.34
N HIS A 168 29.95 -19.56 -13.02
CA HIS A 168 29.94 -20.91 -12.44
C HIS A 168 28.95 -21.09 -11.28
N ARG A 169 28.34 -19.99 -10.83
CA ARG A 169 27.36 -19.90 -9.73
C ARG A 169 27.78 -20.58 -8.43
N LYS A 170 29.09 -20.71 -8.29
CA LYS A 170 29.75 -21.09 -7.05
C LYS A 170 29.63 -19.92 -6.06
N PRO A 171 29.37 -20.20 -4.78
CA PRO A 171 29.39 -19.18 -3.75
C PRO A 171 30.73 -18.43 -3.73
N ARG A 172 30.66 -17.10 -3.61
CA ARG A 172 31.81 -16.19 -3.45
C ARG A 172 32.25 -16.10 -1.99
N VAL A 173 31.26 -16.04 -1.09
CA VAL A 173 31.39 -15.94 0.36
C VAL A 173 31.83 -17.25 0.99
N GLU A 174 32.78 -17.21 1.94
CA GLU A 174 33.39 -18.40 2.53
C GLU A 174 32.45 -19.16 3.46
N THR A 175 31.69 -18.47 4.30
CA THR A 175 30.67 -19.08 5.18
C THR A 175 29.59 -19.79 4.36
N LEU A 176 29.18 -19.22 3.23
CA LEU A 176 28.25 -19.85 2.29
C LEU A 176 28.90 -21.05 1.56
N LYS A 177 30.19 -21.00 1.21
CA LYS A 177 30.93 -22.17 0.68
C LYS A 177 30.90 -23.31 1.68
N GLN A 178 31.25 -23.04 2.93
CA GLN A 178 31.30 -24.04 3.99
C GLN A 178 29.93 -24.66 4.26
N ALA A 179 28.87 -23.82 4.34
CA ALA A 179 27.50 -24.29 4.50
C ALA A 179 27.09 -25.23 3.35
N LEU A 180 27.33 -24.82 2.10
CA LEU A 180 26.98 -25.62 0.93
C LEU A 180 27.85 -26.88 0.77
N GLN A 181 29.12 -26.84 1.17
CA GLN A 181 30.01 -28.01 1.17
C GLN A 181 29.58 -29.04 2.22
N THR A 182 29.13 -28.58 3.39
CA THR A 182 28.60 -29.47 4.45
C THR A 182 27.40 -30.25 3.93
N ILE A 183 26.46 -29.55 3.29
CA ILE A 183 25.28 -30.17 2.65
C ILE A 183 25.70 -31.22 1.60
N GLN A 184 26.69 -30.90 0.76
CA GLN A 184 27.19 -31.80 -0.29
C GLN A 184 27.88 -33.06 0.26
N ASN A 185 28.58 -32.96 1.38
CA ASN A 185 29.31 -34.09 1.98
C ASN A 185 28.38 -35.06 2.71
N ASP A 186 27.28 -34.54 3.29
CA ASP A 186 26.28 -35.35 3.99
C ASP A 186 25.33 -36.07 3.01
N SER A 187 25.12 -35.54 1.80
CA SER A 187 24.34 -36.18 0.73
C SER A 187 25.13 -37.28 0.01
N GLN A 188 25.38 -38.42 0.67
CA GLN A 188 26.31 -39.45 0.15
C GLN A 188 25.89 -40.19 -1.14
N ASN A 189 24.72 -39.96 -1.76
CA ASN A 189 24.32 -40.70 -2.98
C ASN A 189 23.41 -39.97 -3.98
N ALA A 190 23.14 -38.67 -3.84
CA ALA A 190 22.39 -37.91 -4.84
C ALA A 190 22.92 -36.48 -4.88
N LEU A 191 23.14 -35.93 -6.08
CA LEU A 191 23.41 -34.51 -6.27
C LEU A 191 22.23 -33.73 -5.66
N PRO A 192 22.42 -33.00 -4.53
CA PRO A 192 21.32 -32.27 -3.93
C PRO A 192 20.88 -31.14 -4.85
N PRO A 193 19.61 -30.72 -4.78
CA PRO A 193 19.07 -29.69 -5.64
C PRO A 193 19.70 -28.33 -5.35
N GLN A 194 20.47 -27.85 -6.33
CA GLN A 194 21.06 -26.52 -6.35
C GLN A 194 20.02 -25.44 -6.65
N ASN A 195 19.03 -25.29 -5.78
CA ASN A 195 18.03 -24.24 -5.89
C ASN A 195 18.19 -23.24 -4.75
N LEU A 196 17.87 -22.00 -5.07
CA LEU A 196 17.74 -20.90 -4.14
C LEU A 196 16.26 -20.70 -3.87
N LEU A 197 15.84 -20.84 -2.63
CA LEU A 197 14.51 -20.41 -2.23
C LEU A 197 14.54 -18.92 -1.91
N TYR A 198 13.63 -18.16 -2.50
CA TYR A 198 13.47 -16.73 -2.27
C TYR A 198 12.08 -16.44 -1.73
N ILE A 199 11.99 -15.86 -0.53
CA ILE A 199 10.74 -15.42 0.07
C ILE A 199 10.50 -13.98 -0.38
N ALA A 200 9.67 -13.80 -1.41
CA ALA A 200 9.42 -12.50 -2.04
C ALA A 200 8.45 -11.62 -1.24
N ALA A 201 7.47 -12.24 -0.59
CA ALA A 201 6.54 -11.52 0.28
C ALA A 201 6.15 -12.39 1.46
N PHE A 202 6.04 -11.78 2.64
CA PHE A 202 5.60 -12.48 3.84
C PHE A 202 4.86 -11.54 4.79
N GLU A 203 3.55 -11.49 4.68
CA GLU A 203 2.67 -10.66 5.47
C GLU A 203 1.78 -11.51 6.37
N LEU A 204 1.82 -11.22 7.67
CA LEU A 204 0.91 -11.80 8.65
C LEU A 204 -0.30 -10.89 8.86
N PRO A 205 -1.43 -11.42 9.37
CA PRO A 205 -2.45 -10.58 9.98
C PRO A 205 -1.86 -9.75 11.14
N PHE A 206 -2.32 -8.52 11.34
CA PHE A 206 -1.78 -7.59 12.36
C PHE A 206 -1.69 -8.18 13.77
N ASP A 207 -2.67 -9.02 14.14
CA ASP A 207 -2.70 -9.72 15.43
C ASP A 207 -1.46 -10.59 15.68
N TYR A 208 -0.76 -10.97 14.61
CA TYR A 208 0.46 -11.77 14.63
C TYR A 208 1.72 -10.98 14.25
N ARG A 209 1.62 -9.68 13.92
CA ARG A 209 2.76 -8.78 13.62
C ARG A 209 3.38 -8.15 14.87
N SER A 210 3.00 -8.60 16.06
CA SER A 210 3.63 -8.13 17.29
C SER A 210 5.14 -8.34 17.25
N THR A 211 5.89 -7.39 17.81
CA THR A 211 7.35 -7.41 17.85
C THR A 211 7.93 -8.62 18.58
N THR A 212 7.13 -9.25 19.44
CA THR A 212 7.48 -10.47 20.18
C THR A 212 7.00 -11.76 19.52
N SER A 213 6.22 -11.67 18.43
CA SER A 213 5.62 -12.81 17.76
C SER A 213 6.66 -13.58 16.94
N THR A 214 6.84 -14.86 17.26
CA THR A 214 7.62 -15.80 16.43
C THR A 214 6.75 -16.55 15.42
N VAL A 215 5.44 -16.26 15.36
CA VAL A 215 4.49 -16.97 14.51
C VAL A 215 4.94 -16.95 13.05
N GLY A 216 5.41 -15.78 12.59
CA GLY A 216 5.84 -15.62 11.22
C GLY A 216 6.99 -16.54 10.83
N PRO A 217 8.15 -16.38 11.48
CA PRO A 217 9.28 -17.27 11.26
C PRO A 217 8.96 -18.75 11.51
N LEU A 218 8.10 -19.09 12.47
CA LEU A 218 7.67 -20.48 12.67
C LEU A 218 6.85 -21.02 11.48
N ILE A 219 5.98 -20.22 10.86
CA ILE A 219 5.27 -20.59 9.63
C ILE A 219 6.28 -20.90 8.53
N LEU A 220 7.26 -20.03 8.33
CA LEU A 220 8.32 -20.26 7.34
C LEU A 220 9.12 -21.51 7.70
N GLN A 221 9.55 -21.68 8.95
CA GLN A 221 10.30 -22.86 9.38
C GLN A 221 9.54 -24.16 9.09
N LYS A 222 8.23 -24.20 9.35
CA LYS A 222 7.38 -25.38 9.10
C LYS A 222 7.15 -25.62 7.62
N LEU A 223 6.95 -24.55 6.84
CA LEU A 223 6.84 -24.62 5.38
C LEU A 223 8.11 -25.21 4.76
N LEU A 224 9.26 -24.73 5.20
CA LEU A 224 10.57 -25.16 4.73
C LEU A 224 10.89 -26.61 5.05
N LYS A 225 10.26 -27.15 6.11
CA LYS A 225 10.33 -28.56 6.53
C LYS A 225 9.25 -29.45 5.92
N LEU A 226 8.37 -28.94 5.06
CA LEU A 226 7.40 -29.78 4.37
C LEU A 226 8.15 -30.82 3.53
N GLU A 227 7.70 -32.07 3.55
CA GLU A 227 8.34 -33.16 2.81
C GLU A 227 8.48 -32.84 1.32
N ALA A 228 7.52 -32.11 0.76
CA ALA A 228 7.56 -31.66 -0.63
C ALA A 228 8.67 -30.62 -0.92
N LEU A 229 9.10 -29.85 0.09
CA LEU A 229 10.05 -28.74 -0.05
C LEU A 229 11.42 -28.99 0.57
N HIS A 230 11.54 -29.81 1.63
CA HIS A 230 12.75 -29.91 2.46
C HIS A 230 14.02 -30.28 1.68
N ASN A 231 13.88 -31.06 0.60
CA ASN A 231 14.98 -31.47 -0.27
C ASN A 231 14.87 -30.80 -1.64
N GLN A 232 14.43 -29.55 -1.74
CA GLN A 232 14.28 -28.85 -3.02
C GLN A 232 15.16 -27.61 -3.15
N TRP A 233 15.94 -27.25 -2.13
CA TRP A 233 16.77 -26.04 -2.10
C TRP A 233 17.89 -26.18 -1.08
N ASP A 234 18.97 -25.40 -1.28
CA ASP A 234 20.12 -25.39 -0.38
C ASP A 234 20.22 -24.09 0.45
N LEU A 235 19.58 -23.01 -0.04
CA LEU A 235 19.68 -21.68 0.55
C LEU A 235 18.30 -21.01 0.52
N ALA A 236 17.94 -20.30 1.60
CA ALA A 236 16.67 -19.57 1.68
C ALA A 236 16.92 -18.08 1.95
N MET A 237 16.70 -17.24 0.96
CA MET A 237 16.86 -15.79 1.09
C MET A 237 15.54 -15.13 1.44
N TYR A 238 15.57 -14.22 2.42
CA TYR A 238 14.44 -13.36 2.75
C TYR A 238 14.93 -11.92 2.78
N ILE A 239 14.36 -11.12 1.90
CA ILE A 239 14.56 -9.68 1.90
C ILE A 239 13.37 -9.10 2.65
N PRO A 240 13.56 -8.49 3.85
CA PRO A 240 12.51 -7.75 4.52
C PRO A 240 11.88 -6.78 3.54
N HIS A 241 10.63 -7.03 3.19
CA HIS A 241 9.89 -6.14 2.33
C HIS A 241 9.24 -5.10 3.24
N GLY A 242 9.40 -3.82 2.92
CA GLY A 242 9.01 -2.70 3.78
C GLY A 242 7.51 -2.54 4.09
N VAL A 243 6.69 -3.59 4.12
CA VAL A 243 5.29 -3.57 4.61
C VAL A 243 4.99 -4.71 5.59
N THR A 244 5.89 -5.70 5.72
CA THR A 244 5.60 -6.97 6.41
C THR A 244 5.50 -6.85 7.93
N GLN A 245 6.16 -5.84 8.51
CA GLN A 245 6.30 -5.65 9.97
C GLN A 245 5.60 -4.40 10.52
N TYR A 246 5.07 -3.55 9.65
CA TYR A 246 4.40 -2.34 10.11
C TYR A 246 3.09 -2.67 10.82
N LEU A 247 2.87 -1.99 11.94
CA LEU A 247 1.60 -1.95 12.64
C LEU A 247 0.55 -1.26 11.77
N GLU A 248 -0.73 -1.55 12.01
CA GLU A 248 -1.84 -0.95 11.27
C GLU A 248 -1.79 0.58 11.29
N GLN A 249 -1.37 1.15 12.42
CA GLN A 249 -1.18 2.59 12.58
C GLN A 249 -0.10 3.14 11.64
N GLU A 250 1.00 2.42 11.46
CA GLU A 250 2.16 2.85 10.66
C GLU A 250 1.89 2.75 9.16
N LEU A 251 1.04 1.81 8.72
CA LEU A 251 0.62 1.73 7.31
C LEU A 251 -0.25 2.92 6.90
N ASN A 252 -1.08 3.44 7.82
CA ASN A 252 -1.91 4.62 7.56
C ASN A 252 -1.06 5.90 7.45
N TYR A 253 0.11 5.95 8.09
CA TYR A 253 1.07 7.06 7.89
C TYR A 253 1.76 7.03 6.53
N ARG A 254 1.61 5.95 5.76
CA ARG A 254 2.38 5.68 4.54
C ARG A 254 1.65 6.03 3.24
N GLU A 255 0.40 6.49 3.30
CA GLU A 255 -0.39 6.78 2.10
C GLU A 255 0.10 8.01 1.31
N ASP A 256 1.12 8.73 1.80
CA ASP A 256 1.91 9.65 0.97
C ASP A 256 3.41 9.27 1.00
N PRO A 257 3.82 8.20 0.29
CA PRO A 257 5.23 7.91 0.14
C PRO A 257 5.77 8.93 -0.86
N ARG A 258 6.18 10.10 -0.38
CA ARG A 258 7.11 10.92 -1.14
C ARG A 258 8.32 10.04 -1.40
N VAL A 259 8.43 9.53 -2.62
CA VAL A 259 9.57 8.76 -3.07
C VAL A 259 10.73 9.74 -3.05
N TYR A 260 11.61 9.63 -2.05
CA TYR A 260 12.79 10.46 -1.94
C TYR A 260 13.72 10.10 -3.11
N LEU A 261 13.61 10.79 -4.24
CA LEU A 261 14.48 10.58 -5.39
C LEU A 261 15.85 11.23 -5.16
N PRO A 262 16.95 10.59 -5.59
CA PRO A 262 18.24 11.24 -5.65
C PRO A 262 18.16 12.55 -6.46
N GLY A 263 18.62 13.67 -5.89
CA GLY A 263 18.64 14.98 -6.56
C GLY A 263 17.54 15.96 -6.13
N ASP A 264 16.53 15.52 -5.37
CA ASP A 264 15.52 16.44 -4.84
C ASP A 264 16.05 17.29 -3.68
N SER A 265 15.63 18.56 -3.64
CA SER A 265 15.90 19.45 -2.50
C SER A 265 14.87 19.21 -1.41
N TYR A 266 15.33 18.68 -0.28
CA TYR A 266 14.51 18.39 0.88
C TYR A 266 14.63 19.51 1.92
N THR A 267 13.51 19.84 2.55
CA THR A 267 13.50 20.66 3.76
C THR A 267 14.18 19.93 4.91
N ASP A 268 14.69 20.67 5.91
CA ASP A 268 15.28 20.07 7.11
C ASP A 268 14.30 19.12 7.83
N GLN A 269 13.00 19.43 7.78
CA GLN A 269 11.96 18.56 8.31
C GLN A 269 11.83 17.27 7.51
N GLU A 270 11.81 17.33 6.18
CA GLU A 270 11.77 16.14 5.32
C GLU A 270 13.02 15.27 5.49
N LEU A 271 14.20 15.87 5.69
CA LEU A 271 15.42 15.16 6.03
C LEU A 271 15.31 14.48 7.40
N GLN A 272 14.73 15.16 8.39
CA GLN A 272 14.52 14.59 9.72
C GLN A 272 13.50 13.44 9.70
N GLU A 273 12.42 13.56 8.93
CA GLU A 273 11.42 12.52 8.73
C GLU A 273 12.01 11.32 7.99
N LYS A 274 12.79 11.57 6.93
CA LYS A 274 13.56 10.54 6.23
C LYS A 274 14.50 9.80 7.17
N HIS A 275 15.27 10.52 7.97
CA HIS A 275 16.18 9.93 8.94
C HIS A 275 15.46 9.11 10.01
N LYS A 276 14.33 9.61 10.55
CA LYS A 276 13.48 8.83 11.47
C LYS A 276 12.91 7.58 10.81
N HIS A 277 12.52 7.68 9.54
CA HIS A 277 12.02 6.54 8.78
C HIS A 277 13.13 5.50 8.53
N GLU A 278 14.33 5.92 8.16
CA GLU A 278 15.50 5.05 7.99
C GLU A 278 15.86 4.36 9.32
N GLN A 279 15.94 5.10 10.43
CA GLN A 279 16.15 4.54 11.76
C GLN A 279 15.08 3.51 12.12
N ARG A 280 13.80 3.82 11.87
CA ARG A 280 12.70 2.91 12.15
C ARG A 280 12.76 1.65 11.27
N HIS A 281 13.12 1.80 10.01
CA HIS A 281 13.32 0.69 9.10
C HIS A 281 14.44 -0.24 9.60
N ASP A 282 15.55 0.32 10.08
CA ASP A 282 16.66 -0.45 10.65
C ASP A 282 16.26 -1.20 11.93
N GLU A 283 15.47 -0.56 12.80
CA GLU A 283 14.90 -1.19 14.00
C GLU A 283 14.02 -2.40 13.66
N LEU A 284 13.11 -2.24 12.70
CA LEU A 284 12.21 -3.30 12.25
C LEU A 284 13.00 -4.45 11.61
N THR A 285 13.93 -4.11 10.73
CA THR A 285 14.86 -5.04 10.08
C THR A 285 15.59 -5.89 11.13
N LEU A 286 16.21 -5.26 12.15
CA LEU A 286 16.87 -5.97 13.25
C LEU A 286 15.91 -6.85 14.06
N GLN A 287 14.66 -6.43 14.20
CA GLN A 287 13.63 -7.21 14.88
C GLN A 287 13.25 -8.47 14.09
N ASP A 288 13.04 -8.39 12.77
CA ASP A 288 12.86 -9.58 11.91
C ASP A 288 13.99 -10.56 12.16
N PHE A 289 15.23 -10.08 12.06
CA PHE A 289 16.40 -10.91 12.26
C PHE A 289 16.35 -11.68 13.58
N ARG A 290 16.02 -11.01 14.68
CA ARG A 290 15.89 -11.65 16.01
C ARG A 290 14.77 -12.69 16.04
N GLN A 291 13.62 -12.41 15.43
CA GLN A 291 12.51 -13.36 15.38
C GLN A 291 12.86 -14.60 14.56
N PHE A 292 13.51 -14.42 13.41
CA PHE A 292 14.01 -15.50 12.57
C PHE A 292 15.09 -16.33 13.28
N TYR A 293 16.03 -15.67 13.94
CA TYR A 293 17.06 -16.34 14.74
C TYR A 293 16.43 -17.21 15.84
N ARG A 294 15.46 -16.68 16.58
CA ARG A 294 14.70 -17.43 17.60
C ARG A 294 13.94 -18.62 17.03
N ALA A 295 13.49 -18.54 15.78
CA ALA A 295 12.88 -19.66 15.08
C ALA A 295 13.91 -20.64 14.47
N GLY A 296 15.19 -20.50 14.79
CA GLY A 296 16.27 -21.40 14.39
C GLY A 296 16.84 -21.12 13.00
N PHE A 297 16.51 -19.99 12.37
CA PHE A 297 17.20 -19.59 11.15
C PHE A 297 18.62 -19.10 11.46
N ARG A 298 19.54 -19.29 10.52
CA ARG A 298 20.93 -18.84 10.66
C ARG A 298 21.26 -17.84 9.57
N GLN A 299 21.97 -16.77 9.91
CA GLN A 299 22.45 -15.77 8.96
C GLN A 299 23.88 -16.09 8.52
N VAL A 300 24.20 -15.78 7.27
CA VAL A 300 25.57 -15.83 6.75
C VAL A 300 26.43 -14.76 7.45
N ASP A 301 27.43 -15.19 8.21
CA ASP A 301 28.40 -14.32 8.88
C ASP A 301 29.49 -13.87 7.89
N ASP A 302 29.16 -12.91 7.03
CA ASP A 302 30.13 -12.25 6.16
C ASP A 302 30.05 -10.74 6.34
N SER A 303 31.11 -10.17 6.89
CA SER A 303 31.21 -8.73 7.18
C SER A 303 30.96 -7.83 5.97
N LYS A 304 31.22 -8.27 4.73
CA LYS A 304 30.91 -7.48 3.53
C LYS A 304 29.42 -7.50 3.22
N VAL A 305 28.77 -8.65 3.36
CA VAL A 305 27.32 -8.78 3.17
C VAL A 305 26.57 -8.00 4.25
N VAL A 306 27.00 -8.11 5.51
CA VAL A 306 26.35 -7.46 6.66
C VAL A 306 26.56 -5.93 6.65
N LYS A 307 27.75 -5.43 6.27
CA LYS A 307 28.02 -3.98 6.27
C LYS A 307 27.45 -3.24 5.07
N GLU A 308 27.50 -3.84 3.88
CA GLU A 308 27.05 -3.18 2.65
C GLU A 308 25.51 -3.25 2.49
N TYR A 309 24.88 -4.20 3.18
CA TYR A 309 23.45 -4.47 3.05
C TYR A 309 22.81 -4.86 4.37
N ALA A 310 22.90 -3.98 5.38
CA ALA A 310 22.23 -4.15 6.66
C ALA A 310 20.73 -4.51 6.51
N ALA A 311 20.11 -4.15 5.39
CA ALA A 311 18.72 -4.44 5.02
C ALA A 311 18.45 -5.86 4.46
N PHE A 312 19.46 -6.67 4.10
CA PHE A 312 19.23 -7.96 3.44
C PHE A 312 19.67 -9.14 4.28
N TYR A 313 18.74 -10.08 4.51
CA TYR A 313 19.02 -11.28 5.26
C TYR A 313 19.14 -12.51 4.36
N VAL A 314 20.33 -13.10 4.37
CA VAL A 314 20.57 -14.41 3.76
C VAL A 314 20.45 -15.44 4.87
N TYR A 315 19.34 -16.18 4.87
CA TYR A 315 19.19 -17.28 5.79
C TYR A 315 19.63 -18.60 5.13
N CYS A 316 20.22 -19.49 5.90
CA CYS A 316 20.24 -20.91 5.56
C CYS A 316 19.29 -21.63 6.50
N THR A 317 18.68 -22.70 6.02
CA THR A 317 17.95 -23.59 6.93
C THR A 317 18.57 -24.96 7.02
N ILE A 318 18.04 -25.62 8.05
CA ILE A 318 18.51 -26.75 8.78
C ILE A 318 18.15 -28.02 8.01
N CYS A 319 18.99 -28.41 7.08
CA CYS A 319 19.10 -29.80 6.66
C CYS A 319 20.56 -30.19 6.97
N ASP A 320 21.04 -30.56 8.17
CA ASP A 320 20.53 -31.06 9.44
C ASP A 320 21.30 -30.40 10.61
N MET A 321 20.63 -29.85 11.64
CA MET A 321 21.26 -29.24 12.82
C MET A 321 21.37 -30.27 13.96
N SER A 322 22.18 -31.29 13.77
CA SER A 322 22.63 -32.14 14.89
C SER A 322 24.09 -31.89 15.29
N LYS A 323 24.79 -30.95 14.63
CA LYS A 323 26.22 -30.72 14.86
C LYS A 323 26.45 -29.31 15.43
N ASP A 324 27.00 -29.27 16.64
CA ASP A 324 27.26 -28.07 17.47
C ASP A 324 28.40 -27.17 16.93
N ASP A 325 28.99 -27.48 15.76
CA ASP A 325 30.31 -26.96 15.33
C ASP A 325 30.30 -25.87 14.24
N LEU A 326 29.17 -25.25 13.91
CA LEU A 326 29.18 -24.12 12.96
C LEU A 326 29.36 -22.80 13.72
N HIS A 327 30.38 -22.02 13.36
CA HIS A 327 30.58 -20.65 13.86
C HIS A 327 29.39 -19.77 13.46
N ILE A 328 28.48 -19.55 14.41
CA ILE A 328 27.23 -18.80 14.27
C ILE A 328 27.25 -17.71 15.36
N LEU A 329 26.70 -16.53 15.06
CA LEU A 329 26.39 -15.54 16.09
C LEU A 329 25.48 -16.18 17.15
N THR A 330 25.93 -16.22 18.40
CA THR A 330 25.13 -16.62 19.56
C THR A 330 24.00 -15.61 19.82
N GLU A 331 22.93 -16.01 20.53
CA GLU A 331 21.86 -15.09 20.94
C GLU A 331 22.44 -13.88 21.69
N SER A 332 23.44 -14.10 22.54
CA SER A 332 24.18 -13.04 23.23
C SER A 332 24.93 -12.10 22.28
N GLN A 333 25.51 -12.60 21.18
CA GLN A 333 26.19 -11.76 20.17
C GLN A 333 25.19 -10.98 19.32
N ALA A 334 24.04 -11.58 18.98
CA ALA A 334 22.95 -10.91 18.28
C ALA A 334 22.29 -9.80 19.12
N LEU A 335 22.18 -10.02 20.44
CA LEU A 335 21.63 -9.03 21.39
C LEU A 335 22.62 -7.93 21.78
N ALA A 336 23.93 -8.15 21.60
CA ALA A 336 25.00 -7.20 21.96
C ALA A 336 25.33 -6.17 20.86
N LEU A 337 24.74 -6.27 19.67
CA LEU A 337 24.86 -5.23 18.64
C LEU A 337 24.23 -3.93 19.17
N PRO A 338 24.96 -2.79 19.16
CA PRO A 338 24.48 -1.55 19.75
C PRO A 338 23.22 -1.08 19.04
N ILE A 339 22.18 -0.81 19.83
CA ILE A 339 21.00 -0.07 19.41
C ILE A 339 21.48 1.37 19.20
N ALA A 340 21.20 1.96 18.04
CA ALA A 340 21.43 3.39 17.82
C ALA A 340 20.86 4.15 19.02
N THR A 341 21.74 4.84 19.74
CA THR A 341 21.41 5.54 20.97
C THR A 341 20.26 6.49 20.72
N LYS A 342 19.27 6.47 21.61
CA LYS A 342 18.35 7.60 21.79
C LYS A 342 19.19 8.86 21.90
N ASP A 343 19.09 9.73 20.91
CA ASP A 343 19.33 11.14 21.17
C ASP A 343 18.18 11.62 22.05
N ASP A 344 18.43 11.59 23.35
CA ASP A 344 17.68 12.38 24.33
C ASP A 344 17.98 13.85 24.03
N ASP A 345 17.30 14.44 23.05
CA ASP A 345 17.18 15.90 22.98
C ASP A 345 15.90 16.33 22.26
N LYS A 346 15.02 16.93 23.09
CA LYS A 346 13.87 17.79 22.74
C LYS A 346 12.74 17.11 21.97
N GLN A 347 11.71 16.67 22.70
CA GLN A 347 10.36 16.60 22.15
C GLN A 347 10.00 17.97 21.54
N PRO A 348 9.77 18.10 20.23
CA PRO A 348 9.04 19.24 19.72
C PRO A 348 7.63 19.20 20.31
N ASP A 349 7.07 20.37 20.58
CA ASP A 349 5.74 20.53 21.17
C ASP A 349 4.74 19.55 20.55
N LYS A 350 4.08 18.78 21.42
CA LYS A 350 3.12 17.75 21.03
C LYS A 350 2.09 18.37 20.09
N LEU A 351 2.12 17.96 18.82
CA LEU A 351 1.01 18.16 17.90
C LEU A 351 -0.28 17.75 18.63
N PRO A 352 -1.35 18.55 18.53
CA PRO A 352 -2.60 18.24 19.20
C PRO A 352 -3.01 16.80 18.84
N PRO A 353 -3.40 15.97 19.82
CA PRO A 353 -3.79 14.59 19.56
C PRO A 353 -4.92 14.59 18.51
N ARG A 354 -4.73 13.87 17.41
CA ARG A 354 -5.76 13.73 16.38
C ARG A 354 -7.04 13.19 17.02
N PRO A 355 -8.22 13.71 16.65
CA PRO A 355 -9.47 13.05 16.99
C PRO A 355 -9.44 11.65 16.38
N VAL A 356 -9.74 10.63 17.19
CA VAL A 356 -9.84 9.25 16.71
C VAL A 356 -10.97 9.20 15.69
N GLU A 357 -10.64 8.91 14.43
CA GLU A 357 -11.64 8.76 13.37
C GLU A 357 -12.65 7.68 13.72
N SER A 358 -13.91 8.03 13.56
CA SER A 358 -14.99 7.09 13.75
C SER A 358 -15.17 6.18 12.55
N TYR A 359 -15.79 5.03 12.79
CA TYR A 359 -16.18 4.13 11.72
C TYR A 359 -17.08 4.81 10.68
N ALA A 360 -17.98 5.70 11.12
CA ALA A 360 -18.88 6.41 10.23
C ALA A 360 -18.14 7.43 9.35
N SER A 361 -17.15 8.13 9.91
CA SER A 361 -16.29 9.05 9.15
C SER A 361 -15.55 8.32 8.04
N ARG A 362 -14.92 7.19 8.34
CA ARG A 362 -14.22 6.37 7.31
C ARG A 362 -15.15 5.84 6.23
N CYS A 363 -16.35 5.37 6.61
CA CYS A 363 -17.34 4.92 5.64
C CYS A 363 -17.82 6.05 4.73
N LEU A 364 -17.96 7.27 5.26
CA LEU A 364 -18.36 8.42 4.48
C LEU A 364 -17.25 8.84 3.51
N GLU A 365 -15.99 8.82 3.92
CA GLU A 365 -14.86 9.09 3.02
C GLU A 365 -14.80 8.09 1.86
N SER A 366 -14.79 6.80 2.20
CA SER A 366 -14.73 5.70 1.23
C SER A 366 -15.90 5.72 0.25
N TYR A 367 -17.08 6.16 0.69
CA TYR A 367 -18.23 6.34 -0.19
C TYR A 367 -17.94 7.30 -1.37
N PHE A 368 -17.13 8.34 -1.15
CA PHE A 368 -16.69 9.24 -2.21
C PHE A 368 -15.45 8.71 -2.95
N VAL A 369 -14.52 8.06 -2.27
CA VAL A 369 -13.26 7.56 -2.87
C VAL A 369 -13.48 6.36 -3.80
N ASP A 370 -14.38 5.42 -3.47
CA ASP A 370 -14.54 4.12 -4.15
C ASP A 370 -15.20 4.18 -5.55
N GLY A 371 -15.16 5.35 -6.20
CA GLY A 371 -15.20 5.46 -7.65
C GLY A 371 -16.55 5.25 -8.31
N ARG A 372 -17.68 5.36 -7.58
CA ARG A 372 -19.03 5.36 -8.19
C ARG A 372 -19.70 6.71 -8.19
N VAL A 373 -19.65 7.43 -7.07
CA VAL A 373 -20.34 8.71 -6.91
C VAL A 373 -19.79 9.74 -7.90
N PHE A 374 -18.47 9.90 -7.96
CA PHE A 374 -17.86 10.90 -8.85
C PHE A 374 -18.06 10.58 -10.34
N PRO A 375 -17.81 9.36 -10.85
CA PRO A 375 -18.01 9.09 -12.28
C PRO A 375 -19.47 9.21 -12.73
N GLU A 376 -20.44 8.77 -11.92
CA GLU A 376 -21.87 8.91 -12.24
C GLU A 376 -22.28 10.39 -12.23
N HIS A 377 -21.86 11.16 -11.21
CA HIS A 377 -22.11 12.60 -11.13
C HIS A 377 -21.50 13.35 -12.33
N SER A 378 -20.20 13.18 -12.58
CA SER A 378 -19.50 13.88 -13.65
C SER A 378 -20.06 13.56 -15.04
N GLU A 379 -20.57 12.35 -15.26
CA GLU A 379 -21.21 11.99 -16.54
C GLU A 379 -22.56 12.70 -16.71
N LEU A 380 -23.37 12.77 -15.64
CA LEU A 380 -24.65 13.49 -15.68
C LEU A 380 -24.44 15.00 -15.92
N VAL A 381 -23.49 15.62 -15.21
CA VAL A 381 -23.13 17.02 -15.41
C VAL A 381 -22.62 17.27 -16.83
N ARG A 382 -21.73 16.41 -17.34
CA ARG A 382 -21.24 16.51 -18.73
C ARG A 382 -22.36 16.40 -19.76
N ARG A 383 -23.35 15.54 -19.54
CA ARG A 383 -24.52 15.43 -20.43
C ARG A 383 -25.32 16.72 -20.46
N ILE A 384 -25.58 17.33 -19.29
CA ILE A 384 -26.27 18.62 -19.17
C ILE A 384 -25.48 19.72 -19.90
N GLN A 385 -24.18 19.85 -19.63
CA GLN A 385 -23.31 20.85 -20.26
C GLN A 385 -23.26 20.69 -21.79
N ARG A 386 -23.16 19.45 -22.30
CA ARG A 386 -23.19 19.18 -23.75
C ARG A 386 -24.51 19.58 -24.38
N SER A 387 -25.63 19.29 -23.72
CA SER A 387 -26.96 19.69 -24.20
C SER A 387 -27.14 21.21 -24.22
N GLN A 388 -26.51 21.95 -23.30
CA GLN A 388 -26.51 23.42 -23.32
C GLN A 388 -25.59 24.01 -24.41
N THR A 389 -24.42 23.39 -24.61
CA THR A 389 -23.42 23.87 -25.57
C THR A 389 -23.82 23.58 -27.02
N PHE A 390 -24.57 22.49 -27.26
CA PHE A 390 -24.91 21.99 -28.59
C PHE A 390 -26.42 21.77 -28.76
N PRO A 391 -27.25 22.82 -28.71
CA PRO A 391 -28.72 22.70 -28.73
C PRO A 391 -29.26 22.03 -30.01
N ASP A 392 -28.52 22.08 -31.12
CA ASP A 392 -28.93 21.44 -32.38
C ASP A 392 -28.81 19.91 -32.36
N PHE A 393 -27.98 19.37 -31.46
CA PHE A 393 -27.69 17.94 -31.37
C PHE A 393 -28.47 17.24 -30.25
N TYR A 394 -29.02 18.00 -29.30
CA TYR A 394 -29.74 17.48 -28.14
C TYR A 394 -31.13 18.10 -28.06
N THR A 395 -32.14 17.25 -27.97
CA THR A 395 -33.53 17.69 -27.81
C THR A 395 -33.74 18.33 -26.44
N ALA A 396 -34.65 19.30 -26.33
CA ALA A 396 -35.07 19.85 -25.04
C ALA A 396 -35.58 18.77 -24.06
N THR A 397 -36.02 17.63 -24.59
CA THR A 397 -36.45 16.46 -23.84
C THR A 397 -35.26 15.72 -23.19
N GLU A 398 -34.13 15.58 -23.89
CA GLU A 398 -32.90 14.97 -23.36
C GLU A 398 -32.25 15.81 -22.27
N TYR A 399 -32.22 17.12 -22.44
CA TYR A 399 -31.77 18.06 -21.40
C TYR A 399 -32.57 17.88 -20.11
N LYS A 400 -33.91 17.97 -20.20
CA LYS A 400 -34.81 17.77 -19.04
C LYS A 400 -34.69 16.38 -18.43
N LYS A 401 -34.40 15.36 -19.24
CA LYS A 401 -34.15 14.00 -18.75
C LYS A 401 -32.86 13.94 -17.93
N ALA A 402 -31.76 14.53 -18.42
CA ALA A 402 -30.49 14.58 -17.70
C ALA A 402 -30.59 15.38 -16.38
N GLU A 403 -31.33 16.49 -16.37
CA GLU A 403 -31.60 17.26 -15.14
C GLU A 403 -32.36 16.43 -14.09
N ARG A 404 -33.38 15.67 -14.51
CA ARG A 404 -34.12 14.77 -13.61
C ARG A 404 -33.23 13.66 -13.07
N GLU A 405 -32.41 13.05 -13.93
CA GLU A 405 -31.47 12.00 -13.54
C GLU A 405 -30.44 12.51 -12.53
N LEU A 406 -29.91 13.73 -12.71
CA LEU A 406 -29.00 14.37 -11.75
C LEU A 406 -29.71 14.65 -10.42
N SER A 407 -30.94 15.16 -10.44
CA SER A 407 -31.74 15.39 -9.24
C SER A 407 -32.01 14.09 -8.46
N ASP A 408 -32.42 13.03 -9.17
CA ASP A 408 -32.67 11.70 -8.59
C ASP A 408 -31.40 11.09 -8.01
N PHE A 409 -30.26 11.29 -8.69
CA PHE A 409 -28.94 10.89 -8.21
C PHE A 409 -28.61 11.61 -6.90
N LEU A 410 -28.67 12.95 -6.85
CA LEU A 410 -28.39 13.73 -5.64
C LEU A 410 -29.31 13.33 -4.48
N GLN A 411 -30.60 13.06 -4.74
CA GLN A 411 -31.53 12.59 -3.71
C GLN A 411 -31.21 11.18 -3.20
N ARG A 412 -30.71 10.28 -4.06
CA ARG A 412 -30.24 8.95 -3.68
C ARG A 412 -28.99 9.07 -2.81
N THR A 413 -27.99 9.82 -3.28
CA THR A 413 -26.74 10.12 -2.59
C THR A 413 -27.00 10.73 -1.21
N ARG A 414 -27.92 11.69 -1.11
CA ARG A 414 -28.34 12.27 0.18
C ARG A 414 -28.88 11.24 1.16
N ARG A 415 -29.74 10.32 0.70
CA ARG A 415 -30.30 9.25 1.54
C ARG A 415 -29.22 8.28 2.03
N GLU A 416 -28.26 7.97 1.17
CA GLU A 416 -27.14 7.07 1.51
C GLU A 416 -26.20 7.72 2.54
N ILE A 417 -25.84 8.99 2.35
CA ILE A 417 -25.01 9.75 3.30
C ILE A 417 -25.71 9.87 4.66
N VAL A 418 -27.00 10.25 4.68
CA VAL A 418 -27.78 10.27 5.94
C VAL A 418 -27.78 8.90 6.60
N GLY A 419 -27.93 7.82 5.82
CA GLY A 419 -27.85 6.46 6.33
C GLY A 419 -26.49 6.07 6.91
N ILE A 420 -25.37 6.60 6.40
CA ILE A 420 -24.02 6.39 6.95
C ILE A 420 -23.86 7.19 8.24
N VAL A 421 -24.21 8.48 8.21
CA VAL A 421 -24.07 9.40 9.34
C VAL A 421 -24.92 8.95 10.53
N ASP A 422 -26.15 8.49 10.28
CA ASP A 422 -27.07 8.00 11.34
C ASP A 422 -26.68 6.66 11.96
N GLN A 423 -25.70 5.94 11.38
CA GLN A 423 -25.16 4.73 12.00
C GLN A 423 -24.24 5.05 13.19
N SER A 424 -23.69 6.27 13.26
CA SER A 424 -22.94 6.72 14.42
C SER A 424 -23.90 7.05 15.56
N LYS A 425 -24.12 6.10 16.47
CA LYS A 425 -24.99 6.32 17.65
C LYS A 425 -24.37 7.24 18.69
N GLU A 426 -23.06 7.41 18.66
CA GLU A 426 -22.27 8.04 19.72
C GLU A 426 -21.75 9.43 19.32
N GLU A 427 -21.71 9.76 18.03
CA GLU A 427 -21.15 11.03 17.55
C GLU A 427 -22.22 11.95 16.97
N ASP A 428 -21.97 13.26 17.11
CA ASP A 428 -22.77 14.24 16.41
C ASP A 428 -22.57 14.11 14.89
N ARG A 429 -23.66 14.23 14.14
CA ARG A 429 -23.65 14.21 12.67
C ARG A 429 -22.65 15.21 12.10
N SER A 430 -22.53 16.36 12.76
CA SER A 430 -21.59 17.41 12.38
C SER A 430 -20.15 16.92 12.43
N GLN A 431 -19.77 16.23 13.51
CA GLN A 431 -18.42 15.69 13.69
C GLN A 431 -18.12 14.58 12.67
N VAL A 432 -19.09 13.70 12.38
CA VAL A 432 -18.89 12.63 11.39
C VAL A 432 -18.53 13.22 10.02
N ILE A 433 -19.28 14.23 9.58
CA ILE A 433 -19.08 14.91 8.28
C ILE A 433 -17.78 15.72 8.27
N SER A 434 -17.50 16.47 9.33
CA SER A 434 -16.27 17.26 9.43
C SER A 434 -15.03 16.37 9.41
N ASN A 435 -15.03 15.28 10.17
CA ASN A 435 -13.86 14.42 10.37
C ASN A 435 -13.66 13.38 9.25
N SER A 436 -14.59 13.23 8.30
CA SER A 436 -14.48 12.19 7.27
C SER A 436 -13.60 12.54 6.08
N GLY A 437 -13.05 13.75 5.97
CA GLY A 437 -12.34 14.17 4.76
C GLY A 437 -13.24 14.24 3.49
N ALA A 438 -14.54 13.97 3.58
CA ALA A 438 -15.41 13.84 2.40
C ALA A 438 -15.53 15.17 1.63
N ILE A 439 -15.59 16.30 2.34
CA ILE A 439 -15.61 17.63 1.72
C ILE A 439 -14.31 17.85 0.92
N HIS A 440 -13.16 17.46 1.47
CA HIS A 440 -11.86 17.55 0.78
C HIS A 440 -11.87 16.73 -0.52
N LYS A 441 -12.40 15.50 -0.50
CA LYS A 441 -12.51 14.67 -1.71
C LYS A 441 -13.49 15.27 -2.74
N CYS A 442 -14.60 15.87 -2.30
CA CYS A 442 -15.51 16.56 -3.22
C CYS A 442 -14.87 17.79 -3.86
N VAL A 443 -14.11 18.56 -3.08
CA VAL A 443 -13.30 19.69 -3.58
C VAL A 443 -12.22 19.22 -4.54
N ASP A 444 -11.53 18.12 -4.22
CA ASP A 444 -10.50 17.52 -5.10
C ASP A 444 -11.05 17.12 -6.48
N ARG A 445 -12.36 16.89 -6.56
CA ARG A 445 -13.04 16.47 -7.80
C ARG A 445 -13.92 17.53 -8.43
N ASP A 446 -13.88 18.77 -7.95
CA ASP A 446 -14.66 19.92 -8.46
C ASP A 446 -16.17 19.64 -8.52
N ASN A 447 -16.72 19.02 -7.49
CA ASN A 447 -18.16 18.71 -7.44
C ASN A 447 -18.86 19.58 -6.40
N LEU A 448 -19.15 20.82 -6.78
CA LEU A 448 -19.79 21.82 -5.90
C LEU A 448 -21.15 21.34 -5.38
N GLU A 449 -21.93 20.61 -6.18
CA GLU A 449 -23.23 20.06 -5.79
C GLU A 449 -23.13 19.01 -4.67
N LEU A 450 -22.03 18.25 -4.63
CA LEU A 450 -21.80 17.28 -3.57
C LEU A 450 -21.29 17.97 -2.29
N ILE A 451 -20.51 19.05 -2.43
CA ILE A 451 -20.12 19.90 -1.30
C ILE A 451 -21.36 20.53 -0.65
N THR A 452 -22.22 21.16 -1.45
CA THR A 452 -23.46 21.79 -0.94
C THR A 452 -24.38 20.76 -0.31
N LEU A 453 -24.51 19.57 -0.90
CA LEU A 453 -25.27 18.46 -0.32
C LEU A 453 -24.75 18.07 1.07
N LEU A 454 -23.43 17.93 1.25
CA LEU A 454 -22.82 17.61 2.56
C LEU A 454 -23.07 18.74 3.58
N LEU A 455 -22.89 19.99 3.17
CA LEU A 455 -23.12 21.15 4.03
C LEU A 455 -24.59 21.34 4.39
N ASP A 456 -25.53 20.96 3.52
CA ASP A 456 -26.97 21.01 3.81
C ASP A 456 -27.43 19.98 4.85
N LEU A 457 -26.59 19.01 5.17
CA LEU A 457 -26.81 18.10 6.30
C LEU A 457 -26.37 18.71 7.64
N LEU A 458 -25.69 19.86 7.61
CA LEU A 458 -25.27 20.61 8.80
C LEU A 458 -26.26 21.75 9.06
N PRO A 459 -27.08 21.68 10.12
CA PRO A 459 -28.18 22.63 10.34
C PRO A 459 -27.72 24.05 10.68
N GLN A 460 -26.55 24.20 11.32
CA GLN A 460 -26.07 25.49 11.81
C GLN A 460 -24.95 26.05 10.91
N GLN A 461 -24.97 27.35 10.65
CA GLN A 461 -23.94 28.04 9.85
C GLN A 461 -22.54 27.87 10.46
N GLU A 462 -22.44 27.86 11.79
CA GLU A 462 -21.19 27.64 12.50
C GLU A 462 -20.62 26.23 12.24
N GLN A 463 -21.48 25.21 12.16
CA GLN A 463 -21.06 23.84 11.83
C GLN A 463 -20.60 23.74 10.37
N LYS A 464 -21.30 24.40 9.43
CA LYS A 464 -20.85 24.49 8.03
C LYS A 464 -19.47 25.13 7.93
N ARG A 465 -19.28 26.26 8.62
CA ARG A 465 -17.99 26.95 8.70
C ARG A 465 -16.92 26.07 9.34
N ALA A 466 -17.23 25.36 10.41
CA ALA A 466 -16.28 24.45 11.05
C ALA A 466 -15.86 23.32 10.10
N ALA A 467 -16.81 22.69 9.39
CA ALA A 467 -16.52 21.62 8.44
C ALA A 467 -15.68 22.11 7.23
N LEU A 468 -15.93 23.32 6.73
CA LEU A 468 -15.14 23.93 5.65
C LEU A 468 -13.73 24.37 6.07
N ASN A 469 -13.44 24.38 7.36
CA ASN A 469 -12.16 24.78 7.92
C ASN A 469 -11.48 23.64 8.69
N GLN A 470 -12.07 22.45 8.66
CA GLN A 470 -11.49 21.26 9.23
C GLN A 470 -10.27 20.84 8.41
N LEU A 471 -9.19 20.47 9.08
CA LEU A 471 -7.98 19.99 8.44
C LEU A 471 -8.12 18.49 8.11
N ASP A 472 -7.67 18.08 6.93
CA ASP A 472 -7.56 16.67 6.54
C ASP A 472 -6.31 15.98 7.11
N ASP A 473 -6.03 14.76 6.64
CA ASP A 473 -4.86 13.98 7.03
C ASP A 473 -3.53 14.61 6.67
N ASN A 474 -3.53 15.49 5.67
CA ASN A 474 -2.36 16.24 5.27
C ASN A 474 -2.25 17.57 6.01
N TYR A 475 -3.19 17.91 6.90
CA TYR A 475 -3.33 19.22 7.55
C TYR A 475 -3.73 20.36 6.60
N ALA A 476 -4.38 20.03 5.48
CA ALA A 476 -4.92 21.01 4.54
C ALA A 476 -6.42 21.24 4.81
N THR A 477 -6.88 22.47 4.63
CA THR A 477 -8.33 22.77 4.58
C THR A 477 -8.89 22.44 3.19
N PRO A 478 -10.21 22.31 3.03
CA PRO A 478 -10.82 22.20 1.71
C PRO A 478 -10.42 23.36 0.78
N LEU A 479 -10.27 24.59 1.29
CA LEU A 479 -9.82 25.73 0.48
C LEU A 479 -8.37 25.58 0.01
N MET A 480 -7.48 25.02 0.84
CA MET A 480 -6.10 24.69 0.42
C MET A 480 -6.07 23.59 -0.63
N VAL A 481 -6.89 22.54 -0.47
CA VAL A 481 -7.03 21.47 -1.47
C VAL A 481 -7.54 22.03 -2.80
N ALA A 482 -8.53 22.94 -2.77
CA ALA A 482 -8.97 23.63 -3.98
C ALA A 482 -7.80 24.41 -4.60
N ALA A 483 -7.12 25.26 -3.81
CA ALA A 483 -6.02 26.09 -4.27
C ALA A 483 -4.88 25.30 -4.93
N GLY A 484 -4.53 24.13 -4.39
CA GLY A 484 -3.50 23.24 -4.92
C GLY A 484 -3.81 22.68 -6.31
N ARG A 485 -5.07 22.72 -6.78
CA ARG A 485 -5.47 22.18 -8.09
C ARG A 485 -5.28 23.13 -9.26
N ALA A 486 -4.75 24.34 -9.02
CA ALA A 486 -4.49 25.32 -10.06
C ALA A 486 -3.57 24.79 -11.18
N GLU A 487 -2.74 23.78 -10.88
CA GLU A 487 -1.84 23.13 -11.85
C GLU A 487 -2.55 22.56 -13.09
N PHE A 488 -3.83 22.17 -12.98
CA PHE A 488 -4.57 21.51 -14.07
C PHE A 488 -5.38 22.45 -14.96
N SER A 489 -5.34 23.76 -14.69
CA SER A 489 -6.25 24.77 -15.26
C SER A 489 -5.62 25.61 -16.37
N HIS A 490 -4.86 25.01 -17.29
CA HIS A 490 -4.23 25.76 -18.40
C HIS A 490 -5.22 26.36 -19.43
N ASN A 491 -6.49 25.95 -19.38
CA ASN A 491 -7.55 26.50 -20.24
C ASN A 491 -8.33 27.57 -19.47
N ALA A 492 -8.57 28.72 -20.10
CA ALA A 492 -9.40 29.82 -19.57
C ALA A 492 -10.77 29.34 -19.03
N THR A 493 -11.39 28.34 -19.66
CA THR A 493 -12.66 27.77 -19.17
C THR A 493 -12.49 27.10 -17.81
N LYS A 494 -11.48 26.23 -17.67
CA LYS A 494 -11.18 25.55 -16.41
C LYS A 494 -10.75 26.54 -15.33
N MET A 495 -10.04 27.60 -15.70
CA MET A 495 -9.67 28.65 -14.76
C MET A 495 -10.89 29.41 -14.24
N ALA A 496 -11.91 29.64 -15.08
CA ALA A 496 -13.17 30.26 -14.67
C ALA A 496 -13.99 29.33 -13.74
N GLU A 497 -14.08 28.04 -14.06
CA GLU A 497 -14.70 27.03 -13.19
C GLU A 497 -13.99 26.95 -11.83
N PHE A 498 -12.65 26.92 -11.86
CA PHE A 498 -11.82 26.92 -10.66
C PHE A 498 -12.02 28.18 -9.82
N GLN A 499 -12.02 29.36 -10.44
CA GLN A 499 -12.31 30.62 -9.75
C GLN A 499 -13.69 30.59 -9.10
N HIS A 500 -14.70 30.06 -9.80
CA HIS A 500 -16.05 29.93 -9.26
C HIS A 500 -16.11 29.02 -8.02
N LEU A 501 -15.39 27.88 -8.04
CA LEU A 501 -15.27 27.01 -6.87
C LEU A 501 -14.68 27.75 -5.66
N ILE A 502 -13.59 28.50 -5.86
CA ILE A 502 -12.95 29.28 -4.78
C ILE A 502 -13.90 30.34 -4.22
N GLU A 503 -14.57 31.11 -5.09
CA GLU A 503 -15.58 32.10 -4.68
C GLU A 503 -16.68 31.44 -3.84
N CYS A 504 -17.21 30.29 -4.30
CA CYS A 504 -18.25 29.57 -3.57
C CYS A 504 -17.77 29.05 -2.20
N LEU A 505 -16.56 28.51 -2.09
CA LEU A 505 -16.02 28.05 -0.80
C LEU A 505 -15.88 29.22 0.19
N LEU A 506 -15.40 30.37 -0.27
CA LEU A 506 -15.28 31.58 0.55
C LEU A 506 -16.65 32.11 0.98
N ASP A 507 -17.62 32.16 0.07
CA ASP A 507 -19.01 32.57 0.37
C ASP A 507 -19.69 31.65 1.38
N LEU A 508 -19.36 30.35 1.34
CA LEU A 508 -19.85 29.36 2.30
C LEU A 508 -19.13 29.43 3.67
N GLY A 509 -18.08 30.24 3.78
CA GLY A 509 -17.39 30.53 5.04
C GLY A 509 -16.03 29.83 5.22
N ALA A 510 -15.40 29.36 4.14
CA ALA A 510 -14.01 28.91 4.21
C ALA A 510 -13.07 30.07 4.60
N ASP A 511 -12.11 29.79 5.47
CA ASP A 511 -11.20 30.78 6.04
C ASP A 511 -9.84 30.72 5.35
N LYS A 512 -9.55 31.75 4.55
CA LYS A 512 -8.29 31.92 3.84
C LYS A 512 -7.10 32.27 4.74
N ASN A 513 -7.33 32.58 6.02
CA ASN A 513 -6.28 32.93 6.98
C ASN A 513 -5.70 31.69 7.70
N ILE A 514 -6.28 30.51 7.53
CA ILE A 514 -5.77 29.29 8.14
C ILE A 514 -4.42 28.95 7.51
N VAL A 515 -3.45 28.64 8.37
CA VAL A 515 -2.08 28.29 8.01
C VAL A 515 -1.89 26.79 8.20
N HIS A 516 -1.31 26.16 7.20
CA HIS A 516 -0.93 24.76 7.24
C HIS A 516 0.21 24.56 8.24
N VAL A 517 0.04 23.59 9.16
CA VAL A 517 0.90 23.47 10.36
C VAL A 517 2.38 23.26 10.02
N SER A 518 2.70 22.38 9.07
CA SER A 518 4.09 22.07 8.72
C SER A 518 4.72 23.07 7.73
N SER A 519 4.03 23.38 6.63
CA SER A 519 4.58 24.25 5.58
C SER A 519 4.51 25.73 5.90
N GLY A 520 3.68 26.15 6.85
CA GLY A 520 3.43 27.57 7.13
C GLY A 520 2.64 28.28 6.02
N MET A 521 2.15 27.57 5.01
CA MET A 521 1.44 28.14 3.87
C MET A 521 -0.06 28.28 4.14
N THR A 522 -0.67 29.32 3.58
CA THR A 522 -2.12 29.46 3.49
C THR A 522 -2.63 28.88 2.17
N ALA A 523 -3.94 28.97 1.91
CA ALA A 523 -4.49 28.62 0.60
C ALA A 523 -3.81 29.42 -0.54
N LEU A 524 -3.36 30.65 -0.29
CA LEU A 524 -2.57 31.43 -1.25
C LEU A 524 -1.24 30.75 -1.60
N GLY A 525 -0.51 30.25 -0.60
CA GLY A 525 0.76 29.54 -0.82
C GLY A 525 0.58 28.26 -1.62
N TYR A 526 -0.47 27.49 -1.35
CA TYR A 526 -0.84 26.31 -2.14
C TYR A 526 -1.13 26.66 -3.61
N PHE A 527 -1.88 27.75 -3.85
CA PHE A 527 -2.14 28.24 -5.21
C PHE A 527 -0.85 28.63 -5.94
N ARG A 528 0.02 29.41 -5.29
CA ARG A 528 1.31 29.85 -5.85
C ARG A 528 2.22 28.66 -6.15
N GLN A 529 2.33 27.72 -5.21
CA GLN A 529 3.13 26.50 -5.37
C GLN A 529 2.64 25.67 -6.55
N ALA A 530 1.33 25.41 -6.66
CA ALA A 530 0.74 24.69 -7.78
C ALA A 530 0.98 25.41 -9.12
N TYR A 531 0.91 26.75 -9.12
CA TYR A 531 1.14 27.54 -10.32
C TYR A 531 2.60 27.50 -10.80
N GLN A 532 3.58 27.47 -9.88
CA GLN A 532 5.01 27.41 -10.25
C GLN A 532 5.36 26.22 -11.14
N TYR A 533 4.71 25.06 -10.94
CA TYR A 533 4.92 23.88 -11.77
C TYR A 533 4.55 24.11 -13.25
N THR A 534 3.71 25.09 -13.54
CA THR A 534 3.23 25.41 -14.90
C THR A 534 4.18 26.32 -15.71
N ARG A 535 5.29 26.79 -15.09
CA ARG A 535 6.42 27.52 -15.71
C ARG A 535 6.08 28.81 -16.48
N ARG A 536 5.01 29.53 -16.11
CA ARG A 536 4.70 30.84 -16.71
C ARG A 536 5.19 31.98 -15.80
N PRO A 537 5.94 32.96 -16.35
CA PRO A 537 6.48 34.07 -15.56
C PRO A 537 5.43 35.13 -15.20
N GLU A 538 4.30 35.20 -15.92
CA GLU A 538 3.28 36.22 -15.72
C GLU A 538 1.89 35.61 -15.50
N LEU A 539 1.22 36.06 -14.45
CA LEU A 539 -0.16 35.67 -14.14
C LEU A 539 -1.13 36.34 -15.13
N THR A 540 -2.08 35.58 -15.64
CA THR A 540 -3.22 36.10 -16.40
C THR A 540 -4.14 36.94 -15.51
N SER A 541 -5.06 37.71 -16.10
CA SER A 541 -6.02 38.50 -15.32
C SER A 541 -6.92 37.64 -14.42
N ALA A 542 -7.25 36.41 -14.83
CA ALA A 542 -8.03 35.47 -14.02
C ALA A 542 -7.21 34.94 -12.84
N GLU A 543 -5.95 34.60 -13.07
CA GLU A 543 -5.03 34.13 -12.03
C GLU A 543 -4.77 35.21 -10.97
N ASN A 544 -4.54 36.46 -11.39
CA ASN A 544 -4.44 37.59 -10.46
C ASN A 544 -5.72 37.76 -9.62
N ARG A 545 -6.89 37.47 -10.18
CA ARG A 545 -8.16 37.54 -9.43
C ARG A 545 -8.24 36.45 -8.37
N ILE A 546 -7.88 35.21 -8.70
CA ILE A 546 -7.84 34.09 -7.75
C ILE A 546 -6.82 34.37 -6.64
N GLU A 547 -5.63 34.88 -7.00
CA GLU A 547 -4.61 35.25 -6.02
C GLU A 547 -5.14 36.29 -5.02
N ASN A 548 -5.85 37.31 -5.51
CA ASN A 548 -6.47 38.32 -4.66
C ASN A 548 -7.59 37.77 -3.76
N LEU A 549 -8.38 36.81 -4.26
CA LEU A 549 -9.42 36.13 -3.47
C LEU A 549 -8.82 35.33 -2.31
N LEU A 550 -7.71 34.63 -2.57
CA LEU A 550 -7.03 33.77 -1.59
C LEU A 550 -6.13 34.54 -0.63
N ARG A 551 -5.85 35.82 -0.88
CA ARG A 551 -4.94 36.62 -0.06
C ARG A 551 -5.45 36.76 1.37
N PRO A 552 -4.70 36.29 2.39
CA PRO A 552 -5.09 36.46 3.78
C PRO A 552 -5.26 37.94 4.14
N ASP A 553 -6.07 38.23 5.15
CA ASP A 553 -6.44 39.60 5.51
C ASP A 553 -5.25 40.42 6.03
N GLN A 554 -4.26 39.74 6.62
CA GLN A 554 -2.99 40.34 7.08
C GLN A 554 -1.91 40.39 5.99
N GLY A 555 -2.25 39.97 4.76
CA GLY A 555 -1.31 39.78 3.67
C GLY A 555 -0.73 38.36 3.61
N PRO A 556 0.09 38.05 2.58
CA PRO A 556 0.73 36.74 2.42
C PRO A 556 1.64 36.41 3.61
N THR A 557 1.70 35.14 4.00
CA THR A 557 2.70 34.68 4.98
C THR A 557 4.09 34.60 4.34
N PRO A 558 5.18 34.55 5.14
CA PRO A 558 6.52 34.35 4.60
C PRO A 558 6.65 33.07 3.75
N ALA A 559 5.91 32.00 4.09
CA ALA A 559 5.89 30.78 3.30
C ALA A 559 5.15 30.96 1.96
N ASP A 560 4.05 31.72 1.95
CA ASP A 560 3.35 32.06 0.71
C ASP A 560 4.22 32.90 -0.23
N GLU A 561 5.08 33.77 0.30
CA GLU A 561 6.05 34.55 -0.48
C GLU A 561 7.20 33.67 -1.00
N ALA A 562 7.70 32.75 -0.18
CA ALA A 562 8.72 31.79 -0.59
C ALA A 562 8.23 30.91 -1.76
N ALA A 563 6.94 30.58 -1.78
CA ALA A 563 6.29 29.85 -2.87
C ALA A 563 6.21 30.63 -4.20
N LEU A 564 6.67 31.90 -4.28
CA LEU A 564 6.84 32.62 -5.55
C LEU A 564 8.24 32.45 -6.14
N ILE A 565 9.25 32.12 -5.32
CA ILE A 565 10.64 32.00 -5.78
C ILE A 565 10.74 30.75 -6.65
N PRO A 566 11.00 30.87 -7.97
CA PRO A 566 11.10 29.70 -8.83
C PRO A 566 12.16 28.77 -8.27
N LYS A 567 11.82 27.51 -8.03
CA LYS A 567 12.84 26.49 -7.76
C LYS A 567 13.73 26.44 -9.00
N THR A 568 14.92 27.03 -8.90
CA THR A 568 15.98 26.84 -9.87
C THR A 568 16.38 25.38 -9.74
N TYR A 569 15.69 24.52 -10.49
CA TYR A 569 16.24 23.22 -10.82
C TYR A 569 17.52 23.55 -11.58
N LYS A 570 18.65 23.58 -10.86
CA LYS A 570 19.95 23.32 -11.47
C LYS A 570 19.74 21.95 -12.09
N SER A 571 19.43 21.90 -13.37
CA SER A 571 19.62 20.69 -14.13
C SER A 571 21.09 20.39 -13.93
N GLU A 572 21.38 19.44 -13.04
CA GLU A 572 22.61 18.67 -13.10
C GLU A 572 22.51 17.94 -14.44
N SER A 573 22.79 18.67 -15.52
CA SER A 573 23.00 18.08 -16.82
C SER A 573 24.24 17.23 -16.64
N ASP A 574 24.03 15.92 -16.75
CA ASP A 574 25.04 14.87 -16.86
C ASP A 574 26.23 15.32 -17.72
N GLU A 575 27.21 15.99 -17.11
CA GLU A 575 28.50 16.31 -17.73
C GLU A 575 29.55 15.22 -17.46
N ASP A 576 29.17 14.10 -16.85
CA ASP A 576 30.09 13.00 -16.51
C ASP A 576 29.67 11.70 -17.22
N ASP A 577 30.04 11.54 -18.49
CA ASP A 577 30.24 10.23 -19.16
C ASP A 577 30.92 10.40 -20.54
N GLN A 578 32.03 11.13 -20.58
CA GLN A 578 33.02 11.01 -21.66
C GLN A 578 34.39 10.74 -21.04
N ASP A 579 34.71 9.47 -20.81
CA ASP A 579 36.04 8.86 -20.62
C ASP A 579 35.79 7.34 -20.51
N GLU A 580 36.44 6.36 -21.15
CA GLU A 580 37.57 6.24 -22.06
C GLU A 580 37.45 4.84 -22.71
N ASP A 581 37.91 4.70 -23.95
CA ASP A 581 38.22 3.42 -24.61
C ASP A 581 39.19 2.57 -23.75
N PHE A 582 38.91 1.28 -23.49
CA PHE A 582 39.89 0.18 -23.41
C PHE A 582 39.27 -1.22 -23.43
#